data_AF-A0A1H4Y6J7-F1
#
_entry.id   AF-A0A1H4Y6J7-F1
#
_cell.length_a   1.000
_cell.length_b   1.000
_cell.length_c   1.000
_cell.angle_alpha   90.00
_cell.angle_beta   90.00
_cell.angle_gamma   90.00
#
_symmetry.space_group_name_H-M   'P 1'
#
loop_
_entity.id
_entity.type
_entity.pdbx_description
1 polymer ?
#
loop_
_entity_poly.entity_id
_entity_poly.type
_entity_poly.pdbx_seq_one_letter_code
_entity_poly.pdbx_strand_id
1 'polypeptide(L)'
;MGIQDVIEGKKQWRAHMARVKALPPDYQIVYKEMQKYLFKVGPVDLLEGNLLSGIVDFFAESATTGRGVLEVIGEDVAAFCDELIKDSPTYADRYQESLKDKGEKQPESGVKPD
;
A
#
# COMPACT_ATOMS: atom_id res chain seq x y z
N MET A 1 0.93 -22.47 -1.53
CA MET A 1 2.16 -21.92 -0.91
C MET A 1 2.90 -23.05 -0.22
N GLY A 2 4.14 -23.33 -0.64
CA GLY A 2 5.02 -24.35 -0.05
C GLY A 2 6.01 -23.74 0.95
N ILE A 3 6.70 -24.59 1.71
CA ILE A 3 7.71 -24.16 2.70
C ILE A 3 8.85 -23.35 2.03
N GLN A 4 9.21 -23.71 0.80
CA GLN A 4 10.24 -23.00 0.02
C GLN A 4 9.83 -21.55 -0.27
N ASP A 5 8.56 -21.31 -0.64
CA ASP A 5 8.04 -19.95 -0.89
C ASP A 5 8.11 -19.08 0.37
N VAL A 6 7.81 -19.65 1.54
CA VAL A 6 7.88 -18.94 2.83
C VAL A 6 9.32 -18.57 3.18
N ILE A 7 10.29 -19.45 2.91
CA ILE A 7 11.70 -19.19 3.16
C ILE A 7 12.22 -18.06 2.27
N GLU A 8 11.89 -18.09 0.98
CA GLU A 8 12.30 -17.05 0.02
C GLU A 8 11.64 -15.71 0.34
N GLY A 9 10.34 -15.68 0.63
CA GLY A 9 9.65 -14.46 1.06
C GLY A 9 10.28 -13.85 2.32
N LYS A 10 10.65 -14.67 3.30
CA LYS A 10 11.36 -14.20 4.51
C LYS A 10 12.77 -13.69 4.21
N LYS A 11 13.45 -14.21 3.19
CA LYS A 11 14.75 -13.73 2.75
C LYS A 11 14.63 -12.39 2.05
N GLN A 12 13.68 -12.24 1.13
CA GLN A 12 13.35 -11.00 0.44
C GLN A 12 12.96 -9.90 1.43
N TRP A 13 12.08 -10.21 2.39
CA TRP A 13 11.71 -9.26 3.45
C TRP A 13 12.91 -8.78 4.28
N ARG A 14 13.82 -9.69 4.63
CA ARG A 14 15.04 -9.31 5.37
C ARG A 14 15.96 -8.41 4.55
N ALA A 15 16.14 -8.70 3.26
CA ALA A 15 16.91 -7.84 2.36
C ALA A 15 16.27 -6.46 2.23
N HIS A 16 14.95 -6.40 2.11
CA HIS A 16 14.18 -5.16 2.07
C HIS A 16 14.40 -4.32 3.33
N MET A 17 14.22 -4.93 4.51
CA MET A 17 14.42 -4.22 5.78
C MET A 17 15.87 -3.81 6.02
N ALA A 18 16.85 -4.50 5.44
CA ALA A 18 18.25 -4.08 5.48
C ALA A 18 18.47 -2.78 4.68
N ARG A 19 17.84 -2.64 3.51
CA ARG A 19 17.87 -1.40 2.72
C ARG A 19 17.23 -0.24 3.47
N VAL A 20 16.08 -0.47 4.09
CA VAL A 20 15.43 0.55 4.94
C VAL A 20 16.38 1.02 6.05
N LYS A 21 17.06 0.10 6.75
CA LYS A 21 18.00 0.44 7.83
C LYS A 21 19.23 1.21 7.38
N ALA A 22 19.57 1.18 6.08
CA ALA A 22 20.68 1.95 5.53
C ALA A 22 20.31 3.41 5.24
N LEU A 23 19.02 3.77 5.26
CA LEU A 23 18.56 5.14 5.08
C LEU A 23 18.89 6.00 6.32
N PRO A 24 18.93 7.34 6.17
CA PRO A 24 19.06 8.23 7.32
C PRO A 24 17.90 8.06 8.33
N PRO A 25 18.10 8.41 9.62
CA PRO A 25 17.16 8.09 10.69
C PRO A 25 15.74 8.63 10.49
N ASP A 26 15.60 9.84 9.97
CA ASP A 26 14.33 10.49 9.64
C ASP A 26 13.57 9.72 8.54
N TYR A 27 14.26 9.34 7.47
CA TYR A 27 13.73 8.49 6.40
C TYR A 27 13.25 7.13 6.93
N GLN A 28 13.99 6.52 7.87
CA GLN A 28 13.56 5.26 8.49
C GLN A 28 12.27 5.39 9.29
N ILE A 29 12.07 6.51 9.97
CA ILE A 29 10.86 6.76 10.78
C ILE A 29 9.66 6.91 9.85
N VAL A 30 9.77 7.79 8.85
CA VAL A 30 8.69 8.03 7.89
C VAL A 30 8.36 6.76 7.11
N TYR A 31 9.37 6.01 6.66
CA TYR A 31 9.15 4.75 5.96
C TYR A 31 8.31 3.77 6.80
N LYS A 32 8.56 3.68 8.10
CA LYS A 32 7.79 2.80 8.99
C LYS A 32 6.34 3.28 9.18
N GLU A 33 6.12 4.58 9.25
CA GLU A 33 4.77 5.15 9.32
C GLU A 33 3.99 4.91 8.02
N MET A 34 4.61 5.16 6.86
CA MET A 34 4.04 4.81 5.56
C MET A 34 3.72 3.32 5.46
N GLN A 35 4.64 2.45 5.88
CA GLN A 35 4.45 1.01 5.87
C GLN A 35 3.25 0.59 6.72
N LYS A 36 3.09 1.14 7.94
CA LYS A 36 1.91 0.86 8.79
C LYS A 36 0.62 1.33 8.13
N TYR A 37 0.63 2.52 7.54
CA TYR A 37 -0.53 3.10 6.87
C TYR A 37 -0.95 2.27 5.66
N LEU A 38 -0.01 1.97 4.77
CA LEU A 38 -0.25 1.16 3.58
C LEU A 38 -0.70 -0.26 3.95
N PHE A 39 -0.17 -0.87 5.01
CA PHE A 39 -0.71 -2.16 5.46
C PHE A 39 -2.18 -2.11 5.91
N LYS A 40 -2.68 -0.93 6.28
CA LYS A 40 -4.06 -0.74 6.70
C LYS A 40 -4.98 -0.36 5.53
N VAL A 41 -4.54 0.53 4.64
CA VAL A 41 -5.39 1.13 3.60
C VAL A 41 -4.96 0.81 2.17
N GLY A 42 -3.78 0.20 2.01
CA GLY A 42 -3.12 0.00 0.73
C GLY A 42 -3.78 -1.05 -0.17
N PRO A 43 -3.21 -1.22 -1.38
CA PRO A 43 -3.75 -2.11 -2.38
C PRO A 43 -3.64 -3.59 -1.99
N VAL A 44 -4.48 -4.42 -2.59
CA VAL A 44 -4.60 -5.85 -2.25
C VAL A 44 -3.30 -6.62 -2.51
N ASP A 45 -2.54 -6.17 -3.50
CA ASP A 45 -1.25 -6.70 -3.93
C ASP A 45 -0.07 -5.95 -3.28
N LEU A 46 -0.27 -5.14 -2.24
CA LEU A 46 0.80 -4.36 -1.58
C LEU A 46 2.06 -5.17 -1.24
N LEU A 47 1.90 -6.44 -0.86
CA LEU A 47 2.97 -7.36 -0.49
C LEU A 47 3.62 -8.08 -1.69
N GLU A 48 2.87 -8.24 -2.78
CA GLU A 48 3.34 -8.87 -4.02
C GLU A 48 3.90 -7.83 -5.01
N GLY A 49 3.53 -6.56 -4.83
CA GLY A 49 3.92 -5.44 -5.66
C GLY A 49 5.24 -4.80 -5.25
N ASN A 50 5.83 -4.06 -6.18
CA ASN A 50 7.09 -3.34 -5.99
C ASN A 50 6.95 -2.03 -5.20
N LEU A 51 5.78 -1.74 -4.63
CA LEU A 51 5.49 -0.44 -4.02
C LEU A 51 6.43 -0.13 -2.85
N LEU A 52 6.56 -1.05 -1.90
CA LEU A 52 7.42 -0.86 -0.73
C LEU A 52 8.91 -0.73 -1.14
N SER A 53 9.36 -1.49 -2.15
CA SER A 53 10.72 -1.33 -2.69
C SER A 53 10.89 0.02 -3.37
N GLY A 54 9.93 0.45 -4.19
CA GLY A 54 9.96 1.73 -4.89
C GLY A 54 10.06 2.93 -3.94
N ILE A 55 9.37 2.88 -2.79
CA ILE A 55 9.50 3.91 -1.75
C ILE A 55 10.93 3.95 -1.19
N VAL A 56 11.56 2.79 -0.95
CA VAL A 56 12.95 2.73 -0.48
C VAL A 56 13.92 3.30 -1.51
N ASP A 57 13.71 2.99 -2.79
CA ASP A 57 14.52 3.52 -3.90
C ASP A 57 14.39 5.05 -3.99
N PHE A 58 13.16 5.57 -3.95
CA PHE A 58 12.89 7.01 -3.92
C PHE A 58 13.54 7.73 -2.72
N PHE A 59 13.50 7.10 -1.54
CA PHE A 59 14.13 7.64 -0.33
C PHE A 59 15.65 7.63 -0.41
N ALA A 60 16.26 6.57 -0.96
CA ALA A 60 17.70 6.48 -1.14
C ALA A 60 18.21 7.56 -2.11
N GLU A 61 17.50 7.79 -3.21
CA GLU A 61 17.81 8.87 -4.15
C GLU A 61 17.67 10.24 -3.48
N SER A 62 16.56 10.48 -2.78
CA SER A 62 16.31 11.75 -2.09
C SER A 62 17.38 12.06 -1.03
N ALA A 63 17.76 11.06 -0.24
CA ALA A 63 18.83 11.17 0.75
C ALA A 63 20.19 11.47 0.10
N THR A 64 20.48 10.88 -1.06
CA THR A 64 21.72 11.14 -1.82
C THR A 64 21.76 12.58 -2.34
N THR A 65 20.59 13.14 -2.69
CA THR A 65 20.46 14.56 -3.08
C THR A 65 20.47 15.53 -1.91
N GLY A 66 20.53 15.04 -0.65
CA GLY A 66 20.56 15.87 0.54
C GLY A 66 19.22 16.53 0.89
N ARG A 67 18.11 16.06 0.32
CA ARG A 67 16.78 16.55 0.65
C ARG A 67 16.29 15.95 1.96
N GLY A 68 15.46 16.67 2.69
CA GLY A 68 14.81 16.14 3.88
C GLY A 68 13.64 15.21 3.52
N VAL A 69 13.33 14.22 4.36
CA VAL A 69 12.21 13.31 4.05
C VAL A 69 10.87 14.03 3.91
N LEU A 70 10.56 14.97 4.82
CA LEU A 70 9.32 15.77 4.76
C LEU A 70 9.32 16.81 3.64
N GLU A 71 10.50 17.16 3.10
CA GLU A 71 10.60 18.02 1.92
C GLU A 71 10.12 17.27 0.66
N VAL A 72 10.38 15.96 0.59
CA VAL A 72 10.05 15.15 -0.59
C VAL A 72 8.68 14.50 -0.53
N ILE A 73 8.14 14.23 0.65
CA ILE A 73 6.80 13.65 0.82
C ILE A 73 5.74 14.63 1.34
N GLY A 74 6.15 15.78 1.90
CA GLY A 74 5.25 16.68 2.64
C GLY A 74 5.06 16.27 4.10
N GLU A 75 4.41 17.16 4.87
CA GLU A 75 4.13 16.95 6.29
C GLU A 75 2.99 15.94 6.52
N ASP A 76 2.09 15.79 5.54
CA ASP A 76 0.98 14.82 5.59
C ASP A 76 1.36 13.52 4.89
N VAL A 77 1.92 12.60 5.68
CA VAL A 77 2.35 11.27 5.22
C VAL A 77 1.18 10.44 4.68
N ALA A 78 -0.01 10.59 5.27
CA ALA A 78 -1.18 9.82 4.87
C ALA A 78 -1.69 10.30 3.50
N ALA A 79 -1.80 11.62 3.30
CA ALA A 79 -2.19 12.20 2.03
C ALA A 79 -1.21 11.82 0.91
N PHE A 80 0.10 11.80 1.20
CA PHE A 80 1.10 11.31 0.24
C PHE A 80 0.86 9.83 -0.13
N CYS A 81 0.59 8.98 0.86
CA CYS A 81 0.32 7.57 0.60
C CYS A 81 -0.98 7.35 -0.18
N ASP A 82 -2.03 8.13 0.10
CA ASP A 82 -3.30 8.06 -0.63
C ASP A 82 -3.09 8.41 -2.12
N GLU A 83 -2.34 9.49 -2.40
CA GLU A 83 -1.97 9.85 -3.78
C GLU A 83 -1.10 8.78 -4.45
N LEU A 84 -0.22 8.13 -3.69
CA LEU A 84 0.67 7.09 -4.20
C LEU A 84 -0.08 5.83 -4.65
N ILE A 85 -1.21 5.51 -4.03
CA ILE A 85 -1.98 4.29 -4.30
C ILE A 85 -3.28 4.53 -5.09
N LYS A 86 -3.61 5.78 -5.43
CA LYS A 86 -4.91 6.16 -6.01
C LYS A 86 -5.33 5.39 -7.28
N ASP A 87 -4.36 4.95 -8.08
CA ASP A 87 -4.60 4.22 -9.33
C ASP A 87 -4.49 2.69 -9.16
N SER A 88 -4.26 2.20 -7.93
CA SER A 88 -4.16 0.78 -7.60
C SER A 88 -5.42 0.29 -6.87
N PRO A 89 -6.01 -0.86 -7.24
CA PRO A 89 -7.23 -1.34 -6.60
C PRO A 89 -7.00 -1.69 -5.13
N THR A 90 -7.72 -1.02 -4.24
CA THR A 90 -7.67 -1.23 -2.80
C THR A 90 -8.66 -2.30 -2.35
N TYR A 91 -8.48 -2.79 -1.11
CA TYR A 91 -9.49 -3.66 -0.49
C TYR A 91 -10.87 -2.98 -0.38
N ALA A 92 -10.89 -1.65 -0.22
CA ALA A 92 -12.13 -0.88 -0.17
C ALA A 92 -12.85 -0.90 -1.52
N ASP A 93 -12.12 -0.76 -2.64
CA ASP A 93 -12.70 -0.81 -3.99
C ASP A 93 -13.35 -2.16 -4.26
N ARG A 94 -12.67 -3.25 -3.92
CA ARG A 94 -13.20 -4.62 -4.09
C ARG A 94 -14.44 -4.85 -3.21
N TYR A 95 -14.46 -4.30 -2.00
CA TYR A 95 -15.63 -4.38 -1.14
C TYR A 95 -16.81 -3.61 -1.72
N GLN A 96 -16.61 -2.39 -2.22
CA GLN A 96 -17.66 -1.60 -2.87
C GLN A 96 -18.21 -2.29 -4.13
N GLU A 97 -17.35 -2.90 -4.94
CA GLU A 97 -17.75 -3.69 -6.10
C GLU A 97 -18.65 -4.86 -5.70
N SER A 98 -18.30 -5.58 -4.61
CA SER A 98 -19.12 -6.68 -4.09
C SER A 98 -20.48 -6.24 -3.54
N LEU A 99 -20.60 -5.00 -3.06
CA LEU A 99 -21.87 -4.42 -2.62
C LEU A 99 -22.75 -4.01 -3.81
N LYS A 100 -22.14 -3.48 -4.88
CA LYS A 100 -22.84 -3.12 -6.13
C LYS A 100 -23.43 -4.36 -6.81
N ASP A 101 -22.66 -5.44 -6.91
CA ASP A 101 -23.11 -6.73 -7.48
C ASP A 101 -24.28 -7.36 -6.67
N LYS A 102 -24.32 -7.13 -5.35
CA LYS A 102 -25.46 -7.57 -4.51
C LYS A 102 -26.69 -6.66 -4.62
N GLY A 103 -26.52 -5.40 -4.99
CA GLY A 103 -27.60 -4.42 -5.14
C GLY A 103 -28.43 -4.61 -6.42
N GLU A 104 -27.84 -5.17 -7.48
CA GLU A 104 -28.53 -5.40 -8.77
C GLU A 104 -29.47 -6.62 -8.78
N LYS A 105 -29.48 -7.43 -7.71
CA LYS A 105 -30.49 -8.49 -7.51
C LYS A 105 -31.62 -8.03 -6.60
N GLN A 106 -32.39 -7.01 -7.02
CA GLN A 106 -33.76 -6.83 -6.55
C GLN A 106 -34.72 -7.34 -7.63
N PRO A 107 -35.49 -8.41 -7.40
CA PRO A 107 -36.57 -8.77 -8.30
C PRO A 107 -37.67 -7.71 -8.22
N GLU A 108 -38.11 -7.29 -9.40
CA GLU A 108 -39.15 -6.30 -9.63
C GLU A 108 -40.40 -6.56 -8.79
N SER A 109 -40.91 -5.46 -8.23
CA SER A 109 -42.18 -5.38 -7.54
C SER A 109 -43.33 -5.79 -8.46
N GLY A 110 -43.88 -6.98 -8.24
CA GLY A 110 -45.21 -7.34 -8.71
C GLY A 110 -46.27 -6.93 -7.69
N VAL A 111 -46.80 -5.70 -7.78
CA VAL A 111 -48.01 -5.30 -7.06
C VAL A 111 -49.25 -5.82 -7.82
N LYS A 112 -50.09 -6.56 -7.10
CA LYS A 112 -51.43 -7.12 -7.44
C LYS A 112 -52.44 -6.08 -7.96
N PRO A 113 -53.40 -6.45 -8.83
CA PRO A 113 -54.78 -6.76 -8.38
C PRO A 113 -55.47 -7.86 -9.25
N ASP A 114 -56.56 -8.56 -8.93
CA ASP A 114 -57.62 -8.58 -7.91
C ASP A 114 -57.85 -10.06 -7.52
#